data_AF-A0A376ZNU2-F1
#
_entry.id   AF-A0A376ZNU2-F1
#
_cell.length_a   1.000
_cell.length_b   1.000
_cell.length_c   1.000
_cell.angle_alpha   90.00
_cell.angle_beta   90.00
_cell.angle_gamma   90.00
#
_symmetry.space_group_name_H-M   'P 1'
#
loop_
_entity.id
_entity.type
_entity.pdbx_description
1 polymer ?
#
loop_
_entity_poly.entity_id
_entity_poly.type
_entity_poly.pdbx_seq_one_letter_code
_entity_poly.pdbx_strand_id
1 'polypeptide(L)'
;MQSLELEAGYSRQGNLYAGDTQNTNSDAYTRSKYGDETNRLYRQNYALTWNGGWDNGVTTSNWVQYEHTRNSRIPEGLAGGTEGKFNEKATQDFVDIDLDDVMLHSEVNLPIDFLVNQTLTLGTEWNQQRMKDLSSNTQALTGRTPAALLMV
;
A
#
# COMPACT_ATOMS: atom_id res chain seq x y z
N MET A 1 -1.99 29.04 -22.08
CA MET A 1 -3.09 28.48 -21.25
C MET A 1 -2.50 27.96 -19.95
N GLN A 2 -3.18 28.14 -18.81
CA GLN A 2 -2.74 27.57 -17.54
C GLN A 2 -3.94 26.93 -16.85
N SER A 3 -3.78 25.74 -16.27
CA SER A 3 -4.78 25.10 -15.42
C SER A 3 -4.18 24.66 -14.09
N LEU A 4 -5.01 24.73 -13.06
CA LEU A 4 -4.73 24.19 -11.75
C LEU A 4 -5.90 23.29 -11.37
N GLU A 5 -5.61 22.04 -11.08
CA GLU A 5 -6.59 20.99 -10.83
C GLU A 5 -6.34 20.40 -9.44
N LEU A 6 -7.42 20.27 -8.67
CA LEU A 6 -7.42 19.67 -7.35
C LEU A 6 -8.30 18.43 -7.40
N GLU A 7 -7.73 17.27 -7.07
CA GLU A 7 -8.45 16.02 -6.96
C GLU A 7 -8.40 15.52 -5.52
N ALA A 8 -9.54 15.09 -5.01
CA ALA A 8 -9.65 14.36 -3.75
C ALA A 8 -10.55 13.15 -3.94
N GLY A 9 -10.06 11.99 -3.54
CA GLY A 9 -10.77 10.72 -3.63
C GLY A 9 -10.76 9.99 -2.30
N TYR A 10 -11.89 9.36 -1.99
CA TYR A 10 -12.03 8.43 -0.87
C TYR A 10 -12.68 7.15 -1.36
N SER A 11 -12.09 6.02 -1.03
CA SER A 11 -12.60 4.69 -1.38
C SER A 11 -12.52 3.76 -0.19
N ARG A 12 -13.54 2.91 -0.05
CA ARG A 12 -13.57 1.81 0.93
C ARG A 12 -13.92 0.51 0.23
N GLN A 13 -13.09 -0.49 0.39
CA GLN A 13 -13.34 -1.85 -0.08
C GLN A 13 -13.41 -2.78 1.12
N GLY A 14 -14.49 -3.54 1.23
CA GLY A 14 -14.70 -4.55 2.25
C GLY A 14 -14.93 -5.89 1.59
N ASN A 15 -14.30 -6.95 2.10
CA ASN A 15 -14.56 -8.29 1.58
C ASN A 15 -15.83 -8.90 2.18
N LEU A 16 -16.30 -9.98 1.55
CA LEU A 16 -17.17 -10.96 2.18
C LEU A 16 -16.38 -12.25 2.24
N TYR A 17 -16.03 -12.68 3.45
CA TYR A 17 -15.12 -13.80 3.62
C TYR A 17 -15.78 -15.13 3.24
N ALA A 18 -15.08 -15.92 2.42
CA ALA A 18 -15.59 -17.17 1.87
C ALA A 18 -14.78 -18.40 2.32
N GLY A 19 -13.97 -18.27 3.40
CA GLY A 19 -13.23 -19.40 3.96
C GLY A 19 -11.77 -19.55 3.53
N ASP A 20 -11.22 -18.55 2.84
CA ASP A 20 -9.83 -18.57 2.39
C ASP A 20 -8.84 -18.53 3.57
N THR A 21 -7.84 -19.41 3.55
CA THR A 21 -6.72 -19.44 4.52
C THR A 21 -5.46 -19.84 3.78
N GLN A 22 -4.29 -19.38 4.22
CA GLN A 22 -3.02 -19.59 3.50
C GLN A 22 -2.75 -21.08 3.18
N ASN A 23 -3.10 -21.98 4.10
CA ASN A 23 -2.86 -23.42 3.99
C ASN A 23 -4.14 -24.24 3.79
N THR A 24 -5.26 -23.61 3.42
CA THR A 24 -6.59 -24.25 3.21
C THR A 24 -7.14 -25.04 4.41
N ASN A 25 -6.54 -24.84 5.59
CA ASN A 25 -6.99 -25.42 6.85
C ASN A 25 -8.08 -24.55 7.49
N SER A 26 -8.94 -25.14 8.32
CA SER A 26 -10.11 -24.46 8.87
C SER A 26 -10.38 -24.86 10.32
N ASP A 27 -10.77 -23.89 11.14
CA ASP A 27 -11.23 -24.08 12.52
C ASP A 27 -12.61 -23.45 12.75
N ALA A 28 -13.17 -23.65 13.95
CA ALA A 28 -14.49 -23.13 14.29
C ALA A 28 -14.55 -21.60 14.22
N TYR A 29 -13.48 -20.92 14.63
CA TYR A 29 -13.39 -19.46 14.60
C TYR A 29 -13.41 -18.94 13.17
N THR A 30 -12.55 -19.48 12.30
CA THR A 30 -12.50 -19.12 10.86
C THR A 30 -13.83 -19.36 10.17
N ARG A 31 -14.52 -20.48 10.46
CA ARG A 31 -15.85 -20.76 9.91
C ARG A 31 -16.93 -19.80 10.40
N SER A 32 -16.80 -19.28 11.61
CA SER A 32 -17.78 -18.32 12.14
C SER A 32 -17.77 -16.98 11.39
N LYS A 33 -16.70 -16.68 10.64
CA LYS A 33 -16.54 -15.45 9.85
C LYS A 33 -17.06 -15.55 8.41
N TYR A 34 -17.69 -16.64 8.01
CA TYR A 34 -18.21 -16.78 6.65
C TYR A 34 -19.30 -15.73 6.39
N GLY A 35 -19.15 -15.00 5.29
CA GLY A 35 -20.03 -13.89 4.93
C GLY A 35 -19.75 -12.59 5.71
N ASP A 36 -18.86 -12.61 6.70
CA ASP A 36 -18.45 -11.42 7.42
C ASP A 36 -17.36 -10.67 6.65
N GLU A 37 -17.24 -9.38 6.96
CA GLU A 37 -16.13 -8.56 6.51
C GLU A 37 -14.92 -8.77 7.44
N THR A 38 -13.87 -9.38 6.91
CA THR A 38 -12.66 -9.76 7.65
C THR A 38 -11.44 -8.93 7.26
N ASN A 39 -11.50 -8.23 6.13
CA ASN A 39 -10.48 -7.30 5.65
C ASN A 39 -11.15 -6.09 4.99
N ARG A 40 -10.63 -4.90 5.31
CA ARG A 40 -11.08 -3.60 4.83
C ARG A 40 -9.89 -2.79 4.34
N LEU A 41 -10.00 -2.26 3.13
CA LEU A 41 -9.07 -1.27 2.59
C LEU A 41 -9.75 0.08 2.52
N TYR A 42 -9.12 1.08 3.12
CA TYR A 42 -9.50 2.48 3.01
C TYR A 42 -8.40 3.19 2.24
N ARG A 43 -8.74 3.84 1.12
CA ARG A 43 -7.80 4.61 0.30
C ARG A 43 -8.26 6.06 0.22
N GLN A 44 -7.37 6.96 0.58
CA GLN A 44 -7.52 8.41 0.41
C GLN A 44 -6.45 8.87 -0.57
N ASN A 45 -6.84 9.61 -1.60
CA ASN A 45 -5.91 10.20 -2.55
C ASN A 45 -6.20 11.69 -2.68
N TYR A 46 -5.14 12.49 -2.64
CA TYR A 46 -5.18 13.92 -2.85
C TYR A 46 -4.15 14.26 -3.90
N ALA A 47 -4.55 14.91 -4.98
CA ALA A 47 -3.65 15.35 -6.02
C ALA A 47 -3.83 16.84 -6.33
N LEU A 48 -2.71 17.50 -6.60
CA LEU A 48 -2.68 18.85 -7.13
C LEU A 48 -1.86 18.83 -8.42
N THR A 49 -2.49 19.20 -9.51
CA THR A 49 -1.89 19.22 -10.85
C THR A 49 -1.89 20.63 -11.38
N TRP A 50 -0.72 21.09 -11.84
CA TRP A 50 -0.54 22.34 -12.55
C TRP A 50 -0.06 22.07 -13.96
N ASN A 51 -0.88 22.47 -14.94
CA ASN A 51 -0.54 22.40 -16.35
C ASN A 51 -0.31 23.82 -16.89
N GLY A 52 0.82 24.02 -17.56
CA GLY A 52 1.19 25.29 -18.18
C GLY A 52 1.44 25.12 -19.68
N GLY A 53 0.99 26.08 -20.46
CA GLY A 53 1.27 26.18 -21.89
C GLY A 53 1.50 27.63 -22.30
N TRP A 54 2.55 27.87 -23.07
CA TRP A 54 2.97 29.19 -23.54
C TRP A 54 2.86 29.29 -25.06
N ASP A 55 2.75 30.53 -25.55
CA ASP A 55 2.53 30.81 -26.99
C ASP A 55 3.70 30.37 -27.87
N ASN A 56 4.88 30.14 -27.28
CA ASN A 56 6.05 29.57 -27.96
C ASN A 56 5.98 28.03 -28.12
N GLY A 57 4.86 27.40 -27.75
CA GLY A 57 4.63 25.96 -27.85
C GLY A 57 5.21 25.14 -26.69
N VAL A 58 5.89 25.78 -25.73
CA VAL A 58 6.35 25.10 -24.51
C VAL A 58 5.15 24.67 -23.69
N THR A 59 5.22 23.47 -23.13
CA THR A 59 4.22 22.97 -22.17
C THR A 59 4.90 22.34 -20.96
N THR A 60 4.19 22.29 -19.85
CA THR A 60 4.65 21.65 -18.61
C THR A 60 3.49 20.99 -17.90
N SER A 61 3.76 19.85 -17.28
CA SER A 61 2.83 19.13 -16.40
C SER A 61 3.56 18.85 -15.10
N ASN A 62 2.98 19.30 -14.00
CA ASN A 62 3.56 19.12 -12.67
C ASN A 62 2.45 18.69 -11.74
N TRP A 63 2.68 17.62 -10.99
CA TRP A 63 1.68 17.16 -10.05
C TRP A 63 2.33 16.60 -8.80
N VAL A 64 1.60 16.76 -7.70
CA VAL A 64 1.87 16.11 -6.43
C VAL A 64 0.68 15.25 -6.09
N GLN A 65 0.94 14.03 -5.66
CA GLN A 65 -0.06 13.13 -5.13
C GLN A 65 0.35 12.67 -3.73
N TYR A 66 -0.59 12.74 -2.80
CA TYR A 66 -0.51 12.07 -1.51
C TYR A 66 -1.57 10.99 -1.46
N GLU A 67 -1.15 9.76 -1.17
CA GLU A 67 -2.02 8.62 -0.99
C GLU A 67 -1.83 8.04 0.42
N HIS A 68 -2.95 7.84 1.12
CA HIS A 68 -3.00 7.16 2.40
C HIS A 68 -3.90 5.93 2.28
N THR A 69 -3.30 4.76 2.45
CA THR A 69 -4.00 3.48 2.41
C THR A 69 -3.92 2.81 3.77
N ARG A 70 -5.09 2.54 4.37
CA ARG A 70 -5.21 1.74 5.59
C ARG A 70 -5.79 0.37 5.26
N ASN A 71 -5.05 -0.66 5.58
CA ASN A 71 -5.49 -2.05 5.56
C ASN A 71 -5.84 -2.48 6.99
N SER A 72 -7.12 -2.73 7.24
CA SER A 72 -7.63 -3.19 8.54
C SER A 72 -8.18 -4.60 8.38
N ARG A 73 -7.52 -5.58 9.00
CA ARG A 73 -7.87 -7.00 8.87
C ARG A 73 -7.88 -7.72 10.21
N ILE A 74 -8.65 -8.81 10.30
CA ILE A 74 -8.58 -9.73 11.44
C ILE A 74 -7.13 -10.26 11.53
N PRO A 75 -6.49 -10.21 12.70
CA PRO A 75 -5.12 -10.67 12.86
C PRO A 75 -5.02 -12.18 12.61
N GLU A 76 -3.92 -12.57 11.98
CA GLU A 76 -3.62 -13.97 11.67
C GLU A 76 -2.37 -14.45 12.40
N GLY A 77 -2.28 -15.75 12.63
CA GLY A 77 -1.04 -16.34 13.13
C GLY A 77 0.06 -16.26 12.07
N LEU A 78 1.29 -15.99 12.52
CA LEU A 78 2.46 -15.90 11.64
C LEU A 78 3.29 -17.20 11.56
N ALA A 79 2.99 -18.20 12.39
CA ALA A 79 3.72 -19.47 12.44
C ALA A 79 2.90 -20.59 13.13
N GLY A 80 3.25 -21.84 12.86
CA GLY A 80 2.70 -23.01 13.55
C GLY A 80 1.25 -23.32 13.15
N GLY A 81 0.48 -23.95 14.06
CA GLY A 81 -0.88 -24.44 13.76
C GLY A 81 -1.93 -23.35 13.41
N THR A 82 -1.59 -22.07 13.61
CA THR A 82 -2.42 -20.90 13.29
C THR A 82 -1.84 -20.04 12.15
N GLU A 83 -0.75 -20.47 11.51
CA GLU A 83 -0.13 -19.74 10.40
C GLU A 83 -1.12 -19.51 9.25
N GLY A 84 -1.32 -18.23 8.91
CA GLY A 84 -2.21 -17.80 7.82
C GLY A 84 -3.69 -18.09 8.08
N LYS A 85 -4.10 -18.15 9.35
CA LYS A 85 -5.49 -18.24 9.80
C LYS A 85 -5.79 -17.21 10.87
N PHE A 86 -7.06 -16.82 10.97
CA PHE A 86 -7.52 -15.88 11.99
C PHE A 86 -7.19 -16.36 13.40
N ASN A 87 -6.60 -15.48 14.20
CA ASN A 87 -6.17 -15.77 15.54
C ASN A 87 -7.25 -15.38 16.55
N GLU A 88 -8.07 -16.35 16.98
CA GLU A 88 -9.10 -16.16 18.02
C GLU A 88 -8.55 -15.59 19.34
N LYS A 89 -7.26 -15.83 19.62
CA LYS A 89 -6.60 -15.36 20.85
C LYS A 89 -5.92 -14.01 20.69
N ALA A 90 -6.09 -13.34 19.57
CA ALA A 90 -5.55 -11.99 19.40
C ALA A 90 -6.21 -11.02 20.40
N THR A 91 -5.44 -10.04 20.84
CA THR A 91 -5.89 -9.01 21.79
C THR A 91 -6.76 -7.93 21.15
N GLN A 92 -6.78 -7.88 19.81
CA GLN A 92 -7.55 -6.93 19.00
C GLN A 92 -8.30 -7.70 17.92
N ASP A 93 -9.54 -7.30 17.64
CA ASP A 93 -10.37 -7.93 16.59
C ASP A 93 -9.87 -7.60 15.18
N PHE A 94 -9.28 -6.42 15.01
CA PHE A 94 -8.67 -5.95 13.77
C PHE A 94 -7.33 -5.29 14.06
N VAL A 95 -6.37 -5.48 13.16
CA VAL A 95 -5.08 -4.80 13.16
C VAL A 95 -4.96 -3.96 11.90
N ASP A 96 -4.49 -2.72 12.09
CA ASP A 96 -4.33 -1.74 11.01
C ASP A 96 -2.88 -1.71 10.54
N ILE A 97 -2.71 -1.66 9.22
CA ILE A 97 -1.47 -1.36 8.52
C ILE A 97 -1.71 -0.09 7.72
N ASP A 98 -0.97 0.97 8.04
CA ASP A 98 -1.04 2.24 7.33
C ASP A 98 0.13 2.35 6.33
N LEU A 99 -0.20 2.72 5.10
CA LEU A 99 0.74 3.02 4.02
C LEU A 99 0.52 4.46 3.56
N ASP A 100 1.56 5.27 3.66
CA ASP A 100 1.60 6.62 3.12
C ASP A 100 2.54 6.66 1.91
N ASP A 101 2.06 7.17 0.78
CA ASP A 101 2.83 7.40 -0.44
C ASP A 101 2.73 8.88 -0.84
N VAL A 102 3.88 9.50 -1.10
CA VAL A 102 3.98 10.85 -1.65
C VAL A 102 4.74 10.78 -2.95
N MET A 103 4.10 11.17 -4.04
CA MET A 103 4.68 11.22 -5.37
C MET A 103 4.69 12.66 -5.88
N LEU A 104 5.85 13.10 -6.34
CA LEU A 104 6.07 14.36 -7.04
C LEU A 104 6.53 14.07 -8.45
N HIS A 105 5.94 14.76 -9.41
CA HIS A 105 6.31 14.66 -10.82
C HIS A 105 6.35 16.07 -11.42
N SER A 106 7.35 16.29 -12.27
CA SER A 106 7.53 17.53 -12.99
C SER A 106 8.13 17.25 -14.35
N GLU A 107 7.48 17.71 -15.41
CA GLU A 107 7.99 17.62 -16.78
C GLU A 107 7.81 18.93 -17.55
N VAL A 108 8.70 19.16 -18.51
CA VAL A 108 8.62 20.26 -19.47
C VAL A 108 8.87 19.73 -20.88
N ASN A 109 8.06 20.19 -21.83
CA ASN A 109 8.15 19.87 -23.24
C ASN A 109 8.55 21.12 -24.02
N LEU A 110 9.68 21.06 -24.72
CA LEU A 110 10.29 22.16 -25.46
C LEU A 110 10.30 21.84 -26.96
N PRO A 111 9.51 22.54 -27.78
CA PRO A 111 9.66 22.49 -29.23
C PRO A 111 11.00 23.15 -29.62
N ILE A 112 11.85 22.42 -30.32
CA ILE A 112 13.16 22.87 -30.77
C ILE A 112 13.25 22.62 -32.28
N ASP A 113 13.57 23.68 -33.03
CA ASP A 113 13.94 23.60 -34.44
C ASP A 113 15.43 23.97 -34.56
N PHE A 114 16.28 22.97 -34.81
CA PHE A 114 17.73 23.16 -34.91
C PHE A 114 18.31 22.62 -36.22
N LEU A 115 18.15 21.33 -36.49
CA LEU A 115 18.38 20.74 -37.84
C LEU A 115 17.12 20.07 -38.38
N VAL A 116 16.29 19.57 -37.47
CA VAL A 116 14.97 19.00 -37.73
C VAL A 116 14.04 19.47 -36.62
N ASN A 117 12.75 19.54 -36.91
CA ASN A 117 11.72 19.81 -35.92
C ASN A 117 11.63 18.64 -34.92
N GLN A 118 11.78 18.94 -33.63
CA GLN A 118 11.65 17.96 -32.54
C GLN A 118 11.02 18.61 -31.30
N THR A 119 10.42 17.79 -30.43
CA THR A 119 9.96 18.21 -29.11
C THR A 119 10.74 17.45 -28.05
N LEU A 120 11.55 18.17 -27.27
CA LEU A 120 12.34 17.60 -26.19
C LEU A 120 11.52 17.60 -24.89
N THR A 121 11.33 16.43 -24.29
CA THR A 121 10.72 16.28 -22.96
C THR A 121 11.80 16.06 -21.92
N LEU A 122 11.79 16.86 -20.86
CA LEU A 122 12.66 16.71 -19.70
C LEU A 122 11.80 16.63 -18.44
N GLY A 123 12.08 15.69 -17.55
CA GLY A 123 11.31 15.55 -16.33
C GLY A 123 12.09 14.96 -15.16
N THR A 124 11.49 15.07 -13.99
CA THR A 124 11.99 14.55 -12.72
C THR A 124 10.83 13.99 -11.91
N GLU A 125 11.11 12.92 -11.17
CA GLU A 125 10.15 12.28 -10.28
C GLU A 125 10.79 12.04 -8.91
N TRP A 126 9.98 12.14 -7.86
CA TRP A 126 10.36 11.78 -6.51
C TRP A 126 9.21 11.05 -5.83
N ASN A 127 9.48 9.82 -5.36
CA ASN A 127 8.53 9.02 -4.62
C ASN A 127 9.08 8.70 -3.22
N GLN A 128 8.24 8.87 -2.20
CA GLN A 128 8.49 8.39 -0.85
C GLN A 128 7.32 7.53 -0.35
N GLN A 129 7.65 6.30 0.09
CA GLN A 129 6.71 5.40 0.75
C GLN A 129 7.09 5.19 2.23
N ARG A 130 6.07 5.18 3.10
CA ARG A 130 6.19 4.88 4.52
C ARG A 130 5.13 3.87 4.90
N MET A 131 5.54 2.80 5.54
CA MET A 131 4.65 1.74 6.01
C MET A 131 4.76 1.60 7.52
N LYS A 132 3.61 1.58 8.19
CA LYS A 132 3.48 1.27 9.61
C LYS A 132 2.65 0.00 9.76
N ASP A 133 3.34 -1.11 10.04
CA ASP A 133 2.73 -2.43 10.22
C ASP A 133 2.96 -2.91 11.66
N LEU A 134 1.86 -3.18 12.38
CA LEU A 134 1.87 -3.66 13.76
C LEU A 134 1.71 -5.19 13.85
N SER A 135 1.52 -5.87 12.73
CA SER A 135 1.12 -7.28 12.67
C SER A 135 2.24 -8.22 12.24
N SER A 136 3.12 -7.80 11.33
CA SER A 136 4.04 -8.72 10.61
C SER A 136 5.28 -9.19 11.39
N ASN A 137 5.63 -8.58 12.53
CA ASN A 137 6.84 -8.90 13.31
C ASN A 137 6.55 -9.30 14.76
N THR A 138 5.41 -9.94 15.01
CA THR A 138 4.97 -10.29 16.37
C THR A 138 5.52 -11.64 16.88
N GLN A 139 6.19 -12.43 16.03
CA GLN A 139 6.81 -13.69 16.44
C GLN A 139 8.18 -13.46 17.07
N ALA A 140 8.37 -13.99 18.28
CA ALA A 140 9.68 -14.08 18.89
C ALA A 140 10.51 -15.16 18.21
N LEU A 141 11.75 -14.85 17.81
CA LEU A 141 12.71 -15.84 17.37
C LEU A 141 13.08 -16.74 18.57
N THR A 142 12.42 -17.89 18.68
CA THR A 142 12.78 -18.91 19.67
C THR A 142 13.88 -19.80 19.09
N GLY A 143 15.10 -19.27 19.06
CA GLY A 143 16.30 -20.07 18.80
C GLY A 143 16.53 -21.07 19.92
N ARG A 144 16.01 -22.29 19.80
CA ARG A 144 16.34 -23.39 20.71
C ARG A 144 17.71 -23.94 20.30
N THR A 145 18.78 -23.51 20.96
CA THR A 145 20.07 -24.20 20.87
C THR A 145 19.85 -25.63 21.37
N PRO A 146 20.08 -26.68 20.56
CA PRO A 146 20.08 -28.05 21.08
C PRO A 146 21.22 -28.11 22.09
N ALA A 147 20.90 -28.36 23.36
CA ALA A 147 21.92 -28.70 24.34
C ALA A 147 22.63 -29.95 23.83
N ALA A 148 23.91 -29.82 23.48
CA ALA A 148 24.76 -30.96 23.19
C ALA A 148 24.79 -31.84 24.45
N LEU A 149 24.14 -32.99 24.38
CA LEU A 149 24.22 -34.03 25.40
C LEU A 149 25.64 -34.60 25.34
N LEU A 150 26.49 -34.14 26.26
CA LEU A 150 27.81 -34.72 26.46
C LEU A 150 27.61 -36.12 27.05
N MET A 151 27.71 -37.15 26.22
CA MET A 151 27.91 -38.53 26.70
C MET A 151 29.36 -38.67 27.13
N VAL A 152 29.55 -38.96 28.42
CA VAL A 152 30.79 -39.51 29.00
C VAL A 152 30.90 -40.97 28.61
#